data_AF-A0A7G7MGJ5-F1
#
_entry.id   AF-A0A7G7MGJ5-F1
#
_cell.length_a   1.000
_cell.length_b   1.000
_cell.length_c   1.000
_cell.angle_alpha   90.00
_cell.angle_beta   90.00
_cell.angle_gamma   90.00
#
_symmetry.space_group_name_H-M   'P 1'
#
loop_
_entity.id
_entity.type
_entity.pdbx_description
1 polymer ?
#
loop_
_entity_poly.entity_id
_entity_poly.type
_entity_poly.pdbx_seq_one_letter_code
_entity_poly.pdbx_strand_id
1 'polypeptide(L)'
;MEVVAQMSGSGQAIKVVVSLVGPQDVAVVAHRPGTDGAAISVRVGGSLIYIHDAETASCFHRAWQSGAQQARSLPVRSDPTRVMPVAGVAEPAVMMEAAESPPAGARLDQAPGRRTSLWVTLGRIGFDVRDHAALRSAMAAFRRADNLAATAFPPTPEERACDQAARTAARLFATPNHVAVKPVTVSPRSTPPARAHPVARTAIGRAM
;
A
#
# COMPACT_ATOMS: atom_id res chain seq x y z
N MET A 1 -14.45 -3.02 -17.94
CA MET A 1 -13.64 -4.10 -17.34
C MET A 1 -13.23 -5.05 -18.46
N GLU A 2 -11.94 -5.30 -18.64
CA GLU A 2 -11.42 -6.25 -19.64
C GLU A 2 -10.97 -7.51 -18.92
N VAL A 3 -11.57 -8.66 -19.21
CA VAL A 3 -11.12 -9.94 -18.64
C VAL A 3 -10.06 -10.51 -19.57
N VAL A 4 -8.78 -10.25 -19.25
CA VAL A 4 -7.65 -10.83 -19.98
C VAL A 4 -7.28 -12.17 -19.33
N ALA A 5 -7.73 -13.27 -19.94
CA ALA A 5 -7.29 -14.61 -19.56
C ALA A 5 -5.91 -14.88 -20.17
N GLN A 6 -4.87 -14.91 -19.32
CA GLN A 6 -3.52 -15.26 -19.75
C GLN A 6 -3.24 -16.72 -19.38
N MET A 7 -3.08 -17.59 -20.38
CA MET A 7 -2.82 -19.03 -20.18
C MET A 7 -1.31 -19.30 -20.11
N SER A 8 -0.85 -19.87 -19.01
CA SER A 8 0.48 -20.46 -18.85
C SER A 8 0.35 -21.99 -18.77
N GLY A 9 1.30 -22.75 -19.30
CA GLY A 9 1.18 -24.19 -19.64
C GLY A 9 0.62 -25.15 -18.57
N SER A 10 -0.11 -26.16 -19.06
CA SER A 10 -0.78 -27.33 -18.41
C SER A 10 -1.63 -27.14 -17.15
N GLY A 11 -1.61 -25.98 -16.50
CA GLY A 11 -2.53 -25.60 -15.43
C GLY A 11 -3.30 -24.34 -15.82
N GLN A 12 -4.59 -24.48 -16.15
CA GLN A 12 -5.42 -23.31 -16.47
C GLN A 12 -5.54 -22.41 -15.23
N ALA A 13 -5.11 -21.16 -15.36
CA ALA A 13 -5.30 -20.12 -14.35
C ALA A 13 -6.13 -18.98 -14.93
N ILE A 14 -7.16 -18.56 -14.19
CA ILE A 14 -7.98 -17.39 -14.53
C ILE A 14 -7.46 -16.22 -13.71
N LYS A 15 -7.07 -15.15 -14.39
CA LYS A 15 -6.75 -13.85 -13.79
C LYS A 15 -7.84 -12.87 -14.18
N VAL A 16 -8.32 -12.12 -13.19
CA VAL A 16 -9.37 -11.13 -13.40
C VAL A 16 -8.77 -9.74 -13.26
N VAL A 17 -9.10 -8.83 -14.16
CA VAL A 17 -8.55 -7.48 -14.17
C VAL A 17 -9.66 -6.47 -13.97
N VAL A 18 -9.51 -5.61 -12.95
CA VAL A 18 -10.44 -4.55 -12.60
C VAL A 18 -9.75 -3.21 -12.85
N SER A 19 -10.20 -2.47 -13.85
CA SER A 19 -9.69 -1.13 -14.12
C SER A 19 -10.37 -0.11 -13.21
N LEU A 20 -9.59 0.70 -12.51
CA LEU A 20 -10.09 1.72 -11.59
C LEU A 20 -9.74 3.13 -12.11
N VAL A 21 -10.76 3.96 -12.27
CA VAL A 21 -10.65 5.38 -12.67
C VAL A 21 -11.53 6.23 -11.77
N GLY A 22 -10.99 7.34 -11.28
CA GLY A 22 -11.70 8.25 -10.39
C GLY A 22 -11.92 7.69 -8.97
N PRO A 23 -12.64 8.42 -8.11
CA PRO A 23 -13.04 7.92 -6.80
C PRO A 23 -13.83 6.61 -6.92
N GLN A 24 -13.52 5.65 -6.06
CA GLN A 24 -14.23 4.37 -6.00
C GLN A 24 -15.21 4.34 -4.84
N ASP A 25 -16.37 3.71 -5.05
CA ASP A 25 -17.23 3.26 -3.95
C ASP A 25 -16.53 2.11 -3.22
N VAL A 26 -16.34 2.27 -1.91
CA VAL A 26 -15.59 1.33 -1.08
C VAL A 26 -16.34 1.01 0.20
N ALA A 27 -16.38 -0.28 0.55
CA ALA A 27 -16.94 -0.74 1.81
C ALA A 27 -15.99 -1.75 2.46
N VAL A 28 -15.83 -1.66 3.77
CA VAL A 28 -15.02 -2.59 4.56
C VAL A 28 -15.83 -3.01 5.77
N VAL A 29 -16.07 -4.31 5.91
CA VAL A 29 -16.92 -4.88 6.95
C VAL A 29 -16.23 -6.10 7.54
N ALA A 30 -16.24 -6.20 8.88
CA ALA A 30 -15.84 -7.41 9.59
C ALA A 30 -17.06 -8.30 9.84
N HIS A 31 -16.93 -9.58 9.56
CA HIS A 31 -17.94 -10.61 9.73
C HIS A 31 -17.50 -11.53 10.86
N ARG A 32 -18.38 -11.75 11.84
CA ARG A 32 -18.17 -12.67 12.99
C ARG A 32 -16.78 -12.52 13.66
N PRO A 33 -16.37 -11.29 14.05
CA PRO A 33 -15.04 -11.06 14.62
C PRO A 33 -14.82 -11.88 15.90
N GLY A 34 -13.61 -12.41 16.08
CA GLY A 34 -13.25 -13.22 17.24
C GLY A 34 -13.73 -14.67 17.22
N THR A 35 -14.22 -15.16 16.09
CA THR A 35 -14.63 -16.56 15.88
C THR A 35 -13.80 -17.23 14.80
N ASP A 36 -13.83 -18.56 14.72
CA ASP A 36 -13.15 -19.32 13.66
C ASP A 36 -13.69 -19.01 12.26
N GLY A 37 -14.92 -18.48 12.18
CA GLY A 37 -15.54 -18.02 10.93
C GLY A 37 -15.36 -16.53 10.67
N ALA A 38 -14.39 -15.89 11.32
CA ALA A 38 -14.10 -14.47 11.11
C ALA A 38 -13.67 -14.22 9.66
N ALA A 39 -14.12 -13.11 9.09
CA ALA A 39 -13.67 -12.63 7.79
C ALA A 39 -13.78 -11.11 7.70
N ILE A 40 -12.96 -10.48 6.87
CA ILE A 40 -13.13 -9.08 6.48
C ILE A 40 -13.46 -9.02 5.01
N SER A 41 -14.60 -8.41 4.67
CA SER A 41 -14.93 -8.15 3.28
C SER A 41 -14.50 -6.74 2.88
N VAL A 42 -13.74 -6.63 1.80
CA VAL A 42 -13.35 -5.37 1.16
C VAL A 42 -14.02 -5.27 -0.20
N ARG A 43 -14.90 -4.29 -0.38
CA ARG A 43 -15.48 -3.94 -1.68
C ARG A 43 -14.76 -2.73 -2.25
N VAL A 44 -14.36 -2.81 -3.52
CA VAL A 44 -13.84 -1.69 -4.30
C VAL A 44 -14.50 -1.73 -5.68
N GLY A 45 -15.42 -0.81 -5.94
CA GLY A 45 -16.27 -0.86 -7.15
C GLY A 45 -17.06 -2.17 -7.23
N GLY A 46 -16.91 -2.89 -8.35
CA GLY A 46 -17.49 -4.22 -8.58
C GLY A 46 -16.70 -5.41 -8.01
N SER A 47 -15.58 -5.19 -7.33
CA SER A 47 -14.80 -6.27 -6.70
C SER A 47 -15.12 -6.42 -5.22
N LEU A 48 -15.21 -7.67 -4.75
CA LEU A 48 -15.43 -8.07 -3.37
C LEU A 48 -14.37 -9.10 -2.95
N ILE A 49 -13.62 -8.81 -1.90
CA ILE A 49 -12.55 -9.68 -1.41
C ILE A 49 -12.84 -10.03 0.05
N TYR A 50 -12.99 -11.32 0.35
CA TYR A 50 -13.03 -11.84 1.71
C TYR A 50 -11.62 -12.21 2.16
N ILE A 51 -11.20 -11.66 3.29
CA ILE A 51 -9.90 -11.88 3.89
C ILE A 51 -10.12 -12.66 5.18
N HIS A 52 -9.43 -13.78 5.35
CA HIS A 52 -9.66 -14.71 6.47
C HIS A 52 -8.60 -14.67 7.57
N ASP A 53 -7.52 -13.92 7.38
CA ASP A 53 -6.47 -13.78 8.38
C ASP A 53 -5.83 -12.38 8.35
N ALA A 54 -5.18 -12.00 9.46
CA ALA A 54 -4.56 -10.69 9.61
C ALA A 54 -3.32 -10.50 8.73
N GLU A 55 -2.58 -11.58 8.45
CA GLU A 55 -1.37 -11.53 7.65
C GLU A 55 -1.67 -11.13 6.20
N THR A 56 -2.72 -11.73 5.63
CA THR A 56 -3.24 -11.44 4.30
C THR A 56 -3.71 -9.99 4.19
N ALA A 57 -4.43 -9.47 5.21
CA ALA A 57 -4.85 -8.07 5.23
C ALA A 57 -3.64 -7.12 5.21
N SER A 58 -2.63 -7.41 6.03
CA SER A 58 -1.38 -6.65 6.06
C SER A 58 -0.58 -6.76 4.76
N CYS A 59 -0.51 -7.95 4.17
CA CYS A 59 0.14 -8.19 2.88
C CYS A 59 -0.50 -7.34 1.77
N PHE A 60 -1.83 -7.32 1.69
CA PHE A 60 -2.55 -6.52 0.71
C PHE A 60 -2.35 -5.01 0.94
N HIS A 61 -2.40 -4.54 2.18
CA HIS A 61 -2.11 -3.14 2.50
C HIS A 61 -0.69 -2.74 2.07
N ARG A 62 0.32 -3.58 2.35
CA ARG A 62 1.71 -3.36 1.92
C ARG A 62 1.84 -3.33 0.39
N ALA A 63 1.14 -4.21 -0.33
CA ALA A 63 1.12 -4.19 -1.79
C ALA A 63 0.63 -2.84 -2.33
N TRP A 64 -0.48 -2.33 -1.81
CA TRP A 64 -0.98 -1.00 -2.16
C TRP A 64 -0.03 0.14 -1.78
N GLN A 65 0.58 0.07 -0.60
CA GLN A 65 1.53 1.07 -0.11
C GLN A 65 2.80 1.14 -0.98
N SER A 66 3.34 -0.02 -1.39
CA SER A 66 4.49 -0.08 -2.30
C SER A 66 4.16 0.51 -3.68
N GLY A 67 2.93 0.31 -4.17
CA GLY A 67 2.44 0.92 -5.40
C GLY A 67 2.34 2.44 -5.32
N ALA A 68 1.97 2.98 -4.16
CA ALA A 68 1.85 4.43 -3.95
C ALA A 68 3.16 5.19 -4.17
N GLN A 69 4.29 4.58 -3.83
CA GLN A 69 5.61 5.16 -4.06
C GLN A 69 5.92 5.28 -5.56
N GLN A 70 5.47 4.31 -6.35
CA GLN A 70 5.67 4.24 -7.80
C GLN A 70 4.64 5.10 -8.57
N ALA A 71 3.48 5.36 -7.98
CA ALA A 71 2.35 6.02 -8.62
C ALA A 71 2.48 7.54 -8.80
N ARG A 72 3.66 8.14 -8.56
CA ARG A 72 3.88 9.60 -8.67
C ARG A 72 3.65 10.15 -10.08
N SER A 73 3.75 9.29 -11.09
CA SER A 73 3.55 9.64 -12.51
C SER A 73 2.12 9.36 -13.00
N LEU A 74 1.22 8.90 -12.12
CA LEU A 74 -0.19 8.78 -12.48
C LEU A 74 -0.80 10.18 -12.64
N PRO A 75 -1.77 10.34 -13.55
CA PRO A 75 -2.53 11.57 -13.61
C PRO A 75 -3.34 11.76 -12.31
N VAL A 76 -3.58 13.03 -11.95
CA VAL A 76 -4.42 13.36 -10.78
C VAL A 76 -5.84 12.86 -10.98
N ARG A 77 -6.36 12.99 -12.21
CA ARG A 77 -7.67 12.48 -12.64
C ARG A 77 -7.53 11.93 -14.05
N SER A 78 -8.06 10.73 -14.26
CA SER A 78 -8.24 10.15 -15.58
C SER A 78 -9.68 10.35 -16.06
N ASP A 79 -9.85 10.23 -17.37
CA ASP A 79 -11.15 10.32 -18.03
C ASP A 79 -11.98 9.04 -17.75
N PRO A 80 -13.12 9.14 -17.04
CA PRO A 80 -13.93 7.99 -16.63
C PRO A 80 -14.65 7.32 -17.81
N THR A 81 -14.82 8.02 -18.94
CA THR A 81 -15.51 7.47 -20.12
C THR A 81 -14.80 6.23 -20.69
N ARG A 82 -13.53 6.05 -20.33
CA ARG A 82 -12.67 4.94 -20.77
C ARG A 82 -12.95 3.61 -20.10
N VAL A 83 -13.67 3.61 -18.97
CA VAL A 83 -14.03 2.39 -18.22
C VAL A 83 -15.54 2.26 -18.10
N MET A 84 -16.28 2.86 -19.03
CA MET A 84 -17.74 2.81 -18.98
C MET A 84 -18.25 1.36 -19.06
N PRO A 85 -19.30 1.05 -18.28
CA PRO A 85 -20.02 -0.20 -18.44
C PRO A 85 -20.59 -0.31 -19.85
N VAL A 86 -20.61 -1.53 -20.38
CA VAL A 86 -21.23 -1.80 -21.67
C VAL A 86 -22.75 -1.73 -21.46
N ALA A 87 -23.43 -0.85 -22.20
CA ALA A 87 -24.87 -0.68 -22.07
C ALA A 87 -25.61 -2.02 -22.28
N GLY A 88 -26.55 -2.33 -21.37
CA GLY A 88 -27.31 -3.58 -21.40
C GLY A 88 -26.59 -4.79 -20.79
N VAL A 89 -25.34 -4.64 -20.33
CA VAL A 89 -24.61 -5.71 -19.63
C VAL A 89 -24.55 -5.37 -18.14
N ALA A 90 -24.98 -6.31 -17.30
CA ALA A 90 -24.84 -6.17 -15.86
C ALA A 90 -23.36 -6.01 -15.47
N GLU A 91 -23.07 -5.13 -14.51
CA GLU A 91 -21.69 -4.90 -14.08
C GLU A 91 -21.13 -6.19 -13.49
N PRO A 92 -20.03 -6.76 -14.05
CA PRO A 92 -19.47 -8.01 -13.56
C PRO A 92 -18.95 -7.81 -12.14
N ALA A 93 -19.46 -8.63 -11.22
CA ALA A 93 -18.97 -8.70 -9.85
C ALA A 93 -17.90 -9.78 -9.73
N VAL A 94 -16.79 -9.46 -9.08
CA VAL A 94 -15.69 -10.40 -8.84
C VAL A 94 -15.63 -10.69 -7.35
N MET A 95 -15.71 -11.95 -6.98
CA MET A 95 -15.51 -12.39 -5.60
C MET A 95 -14.22 -13.20 -5.49
N MET A 96 -13.40 -12.90 -4.47
CA MET A 96 -12.23 -13.68 -4.12
C MET A 96 -12.19 -13.92 -2.61
N GLU A 97 -11.94 -15.15 -2.23
CA GLU A 97 -11.54 -15.51 -0.87
C GLU A 97 -10.01 -15.54 -0.80
N ALA A 98 -9.45 -14.93 0.23
CA ALA A 98 -8.02 -14.79 0.41
C ALA A 98 -7.63 -15.19 1.83
N ALA A 99 -6.69 -16.13 1.91
CA ALA A 99 -6.05 -16.59 3.12
C ALA A 99 -4.59 -16.92 2.80
N GLU A 100 -3.75 -17.05 3.84
CA GLU A 100 -2.37 -17.55 3.72
C GLU A 100 -1.47 -16.65 2.85
N SER A 101 -1.70 -15.33 2.85
CA SER A 101 -0.87 -14.35 2.16
C SER A 101 -0.64 -14.67 0.67
N PRO A 102 -1.70 -14.72 -0.16
CA PRO A 102 -1.55 -15.04 -1.57
C PRO A 102 -0.68 -13.98 -2.26
N PRO A 103 -0.05 -14.30 -3.42
CA PRO A 103 0.88 -13.39 -4.09
C PRO A 103 0.31 -11.98 -4.27
N ALA A 104 0.95 -11.00 -3.65
CA ALA A 104 0.52 -9.61 -3.70
C ALA A 104 1.68 -8.69 -4.06
N GLY A 105 1.43 -7.68 -4.88
CA GLY A 105 2.47 -6.73 -5.27
C GLY A 105 1.96 -5.65 -6.21
N ALA A 106 2.73 -4.58 -6.32
CA ALA A 106 2.41 -3.47 -7.21
C ALA A 106 3.58 -3.11 -8.11
N ARG A 107 3.28 -2.82 -9.37
CA ARG A 107 4.25 -2.35 -10.36
C ARG A 107 3.64 -1.26 -11.22
N LEU A 108 4.43 -0.27 -11.59
CA LEU A 108 4.03 0.71 -12.58
C LEU A 108 4.15 0.10 -13.99
N ASP A 109 3.10 0.19 -14.79
CA ASP A 109 3.12 -0.19 -16.20
C ASP A 109 3.29 1.07 -17.07
N GLN A 110 4.41 1.13 -17.78
CA GLN A 110 4.81 2.24 -18.66
C GLN A 110 5.28 1.68 -20.00
N ALA A 111 4.34 1.27 -20.85
CA ALA A 111 4.66 0.89 -22.22
C ALA A 111 4.65 2.13 -23.14
N PRO A 112 5.60 2.23 -24.11
CA PRO A 112 5.60 3.31 -25.10
C PRO A 112 4.25 3.43 -25.83
N GLY A 113 3.72 4.65 -25.93
CA GLY A 113 2.42 4.92 -26.56
C GLY A 113 1.19 4.51 -25.73
N ARG A 114 1.37 3.86 -24.57
CA ARG A 114 0.29 3.59 -23.62
C ARG A 114 0.32 4.61 -22.48
N ARG A 115 -0.85 4.86 -21.89
CA ARG A 115 -0.94 5.66 -20.68
C ARG A 115 -0.39 4.87 -19.51
N THR A 116 0.42 5.54 -18.69
CA THR A 116 0.91 5.03 -17.42
C THR A 116 -0.26 4.54 -16.56
N SER A 117 -0.17 3.34 -16.03
CA SER A 117 -1.06 2.85 -14.99
C SER A 117 -0.30 2.10 -13.91
N LEU A 118 -0.86 2.03 -12.71
CA LEU A 118 -0.32 1.23 -11.63
C LEU A 118 -1.06 -0.11 -11.62
N TRP A 119 -0.31 -1.19 -11.79
CA TRP A 119 -0.83 -2.54 -11.71
C TRP A 119 -0.62 -3.11 -10.29
N VAL A 120 -1.71 -3.39 -9.57
CA VAL A 120 -1.67 -4.03 -8.25
C VAL A 120 -2.26 -5.43 -8.36
N THR A 121 -1.49 -6.47 -8.06
CA THR A 121 -1.98 -7.85 -8.03
C THR A 121 -2.24 -8.25 -6.59
N LEU A 122 -3.41 -8.82 -6.32
CA LEU A 122 -3.78 -9.48 -5.06
C LEU A 122 -4.31 -10.87 -5.42
N GLY A 123 -3.48 -11.91 -5.27
CA GLY A 123 -3.79 -13.26 -5.72
C GLY A 123 -4.13 -13.30 -7.21
N ARG A 124 -5.39 -13.65 -7.52
CA ARG A 124 -5.89 -13.78 -8.91
C ARG A 124 -6.56 -12.50 -9.44
N ILE A 125 -6.72 -11.47 -8.62
CA ILE A 125 -7.27 -10.18 -9.03
C ILE A 125 -6.13 -9.21 -9.30
N GLY A 126 -6.12 -8.63 -10.50
CA GLY A 126 -5.29 -7.48 -10.86
C GLY A 126 -6.14 -6.20 -10.87
N PHE A 127 -5.66 -5.15 -10.22
CA PHE A 127 -6.21 -3.81 -10.31
C PHE A 127 -5.34 -2.97 -11.23
N ASP A 128 -5.94 -2.44 -12.28
CA ASP A 128 -5.32 -1.51 -13.23
C ASP A 128 -5.73 -0.08 -12.87
N VAL A 129 -4.90 0.59 -12.08
CA VAL A 129 -5.19 1.87 -11.46
C VAL A 129 -4.71 3.01 -12.35
N ARG A 130 -5.65 3.83 -12.80
CA ARG A 130 -5.40 4.84 -13.85
C ARG A 130 -5.18 6.25 -13.33
N ASP A 131 -5.48 6.54 -12.06
CA ASP A 131 -5.27 7.86 -11.47
C ASP A 131 -5.10 7.83 -9.94
N HIS A 132 -4.73 8.99 -9.38
CA HIS A 132 -4.55 9.16 -7.94
C HIS A 132 -5.85 9.08 -7.14
N ALA A 133 -7.01 9.36 -7.73
CA ALA A 133 -8.28 9.27 -7.01
C ALA A 133 -8.63 7.80 -6.73
N ALA A 134 -8.53 6.95 -7.75
CA ALA A 134 -8.72 5.51 -7.64
C ALA A 134 -7.74 4.88 -6.64
N LEU A 135 -6.45 5.24 -6.77
CA LEU A 135 -5.42 4.76 -5.85
C LEU A 135 -5.75 5.10 -4.40
N ARG A 136 -6.15 6.34 -4.10
CA ARG A 136 -6.47 6.78 -2.74
C ARG A 136 -7.66 6.05 -2.15
N SER A 137 -8.73 5.85 -2.92
CA SER A 137 -9.90 5.08 -2.47
C SER A 137 -9.51 3.65 -2.10
N ALA A 138 -8.78 2.95 -2.99
CA ALA A 138 -8.36 1.57 -2.74
C ALA A 138 -7.39 1.47 -1.56
N MET A 139 -6.37 2.32 -1.49
CA MET A 139 -5.44 2.37 -0.35
C MET A 139 -6.17 2.60 0.98
N ALA A 140 -7.14 3.52 1.01
CA ALA A 140 -7.90 3.80 2.22
C ALA A 140 -8.73 2.58 2.65
N ALA A 141 -9.32 1.85 1.71
CA ALA A 141 -10.05 0.62 1.98
C ALA A 141 -9.14 -0.47 2.58
N PHE A 142 -8.00 -0.76 1.96
CA PHE A 142 -7.10 -1.80 2.45
C PHE A 142 -6.38 -1.42 3.75
N ARG A 143 -6.07 -0.15 3.98
CA ARG A 143 -5.61 0.32 5.30
C ARG A 143 -6.68 0.12 6.38
N ARG A 144 -7.95 0.38 6.06
CA ARG A 144 -9.06 0.14 6.99
C ARG A 144 -9.25 -1.36 7.25
N ALA A 145 -9.08 -2.20 6.24
CA ALA A 145 -9.13 -3.65 6.39
C ALA A 145 -8.01 -4.17 7.30
N ASP A 146 -6.78 -3.70 7.11
CA ASP A 146 -5.62 -4.01 7.97
C ASP A 146 -5.87 -3.60 9.43
N ASN A 147 -6.37 -2.38 9.65
CA ASN A 147 -6.73 -1.92 11.00
C ASN A 147 -7.85 -2.77 11.64
N LEU A 148 -8.86 -3.17 10.87
CA LEU A 148 -9.95 -4.02 11.36
C LEU A 148 -9.46 -5.44 11.67
N ALA A 149 -8.51 -5.96 10.88
CA ALA A 149 -7.94 -7.29 11.01
C ALA A 149 -7.33 -7.52 12.39
N ALA A 150 -6.64 -6.52 12.93
CA ALA A 150 -6.07 -6.56 14.27
C ALA A 150 -7.10 -6.83 15.39
N THR A 151 -8.37 -6.51 15.15
CA THR A 151 -9.46 -6.75 16.12
C THR A 151 -10.35 -7.93 15.74
N ALA A 152 -10.48 -8.23 14.44
CA ALA A 152 -11.34 -9.30 13.95
C ALA A 152 -10.69 -10.68 14.09
N PHE A 153 -9.36 -10.75 14.00
CA PHE A 153 -8.55 -11.97 14.11
C PHE A 153 -7.68 -11.89 15.36
N PRO A 154 -8.22 -12.17 16.56
CA PRO A 154 -7.42 -12.19 17.77
C PRO A 154 -6.37 -13.29 17.64
N PRO A 155 -5.11 -13.04 18.06
CA PRO A 155 -4.08 -14.06 17.98
C PRO A 155 -4.46 -15.26 18.85
N THR A 156 -4.18 -16.47 18.37
CA THR A 156 -4.42 -17.70 19.11
C THR A 156 -3.55 -17.73 20.37
N PRO A 157 -3.92 -18.50 21.41
CA PRO A 157 -3.08 -18.65 22.60
C PRO A 157 -1.64 -19.10 22.25
N GLU A 158 -1.51 -19.96 21.24
CA GLU A 158 -0.24 -20.49 20.73
C GLU A 158 0.60 -19.41 20.05
N GLU A 159 0.00 -18.62 19.16
CA GLU A 159 0.65 -17.47 18.53
C GLU A 159 1.16 -16.48 19.57
N ARG A 160 0.33 -16.16 20.58
CA ARG A 160 0.74 -15.29 21.69
C ARG A 160 1.94 -15.86 22.45
N ALA A 161 1.93 -17.16 22.72
CA ALA A 161 3.02 -17.83 23.41
C ALA A 161 4.32 -17.81 22.58
N CYS A 162 4.23 -18.06 21.27
CA CYS A 162 5.35 -17.98 20.34
C CYS A 162 5.93 -16.55 20.28
N ASP A 163 5.07 -15.54 20.16
CA ASP A 163 5.43 -14.13 20.19
C ASP A 163 6.12 -13.71 21.49
N GLN A 164 5.61 -14.19 22.62
CA GLN A 164 6.18 -13.96 23.95
C GLN A 164 7.57 -14.59 24.05
N ALA A 165 7.74 -15.81 23.54
CA ALA A 165 9.02 -16.51 23.50
C ALA A 165 10.03 -15.78 22.61
N ALA A 166 9.64 -15.37 21.41
CA ALA A 166 10.48 -14.61 20.48
C ALA A 166 10.95 -13.28 21.09
N ARG A 167 10.05 -12.51 21.73
CA ARG A 167 10.41 -11.26 22.43
C ARG A 167 11.33 -11.49 23.62
N THR A 168 11.19 -12.62 24.29
CA THR A 168 12.07 -12.98 25.41
C THR A 168 13.45 -13.36 24.91
N ALA A 169 13.54 -14.19 23.86
CA ALA A 169 14.79 -14.52 23.20
C ALA A 169 15.51 -13.27 22.66
N ALA A 170 14.80 -12.39 21.95
CA ALA A 170 15.37 -11.14 21.43
C ALA A 170 15.99 -10.26 22.51
N ARG A 171 15.43 -10.24 23.73
CA ARG A 171 16.01 -9.52 24.88
C ARG A 171 17.26 -10.18 25.45
N LEU A 172 17.35 -11.51 25.41
CA LEU A 172 18.53 -12.25 25.84
C LEU A 172 19.69 -12.14 24.83
N PHE A 173 19.37 -12.06 23.53
CA PHE A 173 20.35 -11.94 22.44
C PHE A 173 20.67 -10.50 22.06
N ALA A 174 19.88 -9.51 22.47
CA ALA A 174 20.25 -8.12 22.32
C ALA A 174 21.55 -7.90 23.12
N THR A 175 22.66 -7.68 22.40
CA THR A 175 23.93 -7.33 23.00
C THR A 175 23.67 -6.19 23.99
N PRO A 176 24.04 -6.31 25.26
CA PRO A 176 23.83 -5.22 26.21
C PRO A 176 24.46 -4.00 25.57
N ASN A 177 23.63 -2.99 25.27
CA ASN A 177 24.11 -1.71 24.80
C ASN A 177 25.08 -1.25 25.88
N HIS A 178 26.37 -1.45 25.63
CA HIS A 178 27.42 -0.87 26.44
C HIS A 178 27.08 0.61 26.40
N VAL A 179 26.55 1.11 27.52
CA VAL A 179 26.30 2.52 27.72
C VAL A 179 27.64 3.16 27.42
N ALA A 180 27.76 3.72 26.21
CA ALA A 180 28.94 4.41 25.80
C ALA A 180 29.03 5.57 26.80
N VAL A 181 29.89 5.39 27.80
CA VAL A 181 30.27 6.44 28.73
C VAL A 181 30.83 7.53 27.83
N LYS A 182 29.98 8.51 27.53
CA LYS A 182 30.31 9.63 26.65
C LYS A 182 31.57 10.24 27.27
N PRO A 183 32.75 10.14 26.63
CA PRO A 183 33.92 10.78 27.20
C PRO A 183 33.58 12.27 27.25
N VAL A 184 33.58 12.83 28.45
CA VAL A 184 33.39 14.26 28.69
C VAL A 184 34.51 14.94 27.92
N THR A 185 34.18 15.38 26.71
CA THR A 185 35.09 16.13 25.85
C THR A 185 35.06 17.54 26.43
N VAL A 186 36.05 17.84 27.27
CA VAL A 186 36.29 19.20 27.76
C VAL A 186 36.57 20.06 26.53
N SER A 187 35.58 20.84 26.09
CA SER A 187 35.74 21.76 24.96
C SER A 187 36.81 22.81 25.31
N PRO A 188 37.90 22.93 24.54
CA PRO A 188 38.79 24.07 24.65
C PRO A 188 38.02 25.32 24.21
N ARG A 189 37.96 26.29 25.12
CA ARG A 189 37.33 27.61 24.99
C ARG A 189 37.86 28.31 23.74
N SER A 190 37.06 28.33 22.67
CA SER A 190 37.38 29.07 21.45
C SER A 190 37.16 30.56 21.68
N THR A 191 38.24 31.33 21.52
CA THR A 191 38.27 32.79 21.50
C THR A 191 37.47 33.33 20.31
N PRO A 192 36.61 34.35 20.48
CA PRO A 192 35.80 34.90 19.39
C PRO A 192 36.67 35.75 18.43
N PRO A 193 36.59 35.54 17.09
CA PRO A 193 37.16 36.48 16.14
C PRO A 193 36.25 37.70 15.96
N ALA A 194 36.91 38.85 15.83
CA ALA A 194 36.34 40.18 15.75
C ALA A 194 35.44 40.39 14.51
N ARG A 195 34.37 41.16 14.71
CA ARG A 195 33.52 41.73 13.65
C ARG A 195 34.36 42.57 12.69
N ALA A 196 34.27 42.29 11.39
CA ALA A 196 34.62 43.22 10.32
C ALA A 196 33.35 43.67 9.59
N HIS A 197 33.31 44.97 9.34
CA HIS A 197 32.19 45.79 8.89
C HIS A 197 31.67 45.50 7.47
N PRO A 198 30.45 45.99 7.15
CA PRO A 198 29.83 45.85 5.85
C PRO A 198 30.38 46.89 4.85
N VAL A 199 30.65 46.47 3.62
CA VAL A 199 30.87 47.38 2.50
C VAL A 199 29.67 47.29 1.57
N ALA A 200 28.91 48.37 1.56
CA ALA A 200 27.91 48.67 0.56
C ALA A 200 28.57 48.82 -0.82
N ARG A 201 27.95 48.30 -1.88
CA ARG A 201 28.19 48.85 -3.21
C ARG A 201 26.91 48.85 -4.05
N THR A 202 26.56 50.08 -4.37
CA THR A 202 25.50 50.60 -5.22
C THR A 202 25.65 50.16 -6.67
N ALA A 203 24.53 50.22 -7.38
CA ALA A 203 24.36 50.88 -8.68
C ALA A 203 24.26 50.03 -9.97
N ILE A 204 23.08 50.17 -10.59
CA ILE A 204 22.84 50.63 -11.97
C ILE A 204 23.18 49.64 -13.10
N GLY A 205 22.13 49.19 -13.80
CA GLY A 205 22.21 48.63 -15.14
C GLY A 205 20.86 48.66 -15.83
N ARG A 206 20.62 49.72 -16.62
CA ARG A 206 19.49 49.95 -17.54
C ARG A 206 20.04 49.81 -18.98
N ALA A 207 19.14 49.52 -19.93
CA ALA A 207 19.30 49.43 -21.41
C ALA A 207 19.52 47.99 -21.91
N MET A 208 18.84 47.48 -22.94
CA MET A 208 17.95 48.04 -23.97
C MET A 208 16.77 47.09 -24.19
#